data_AF-F9DTI1-F1
#
_entry.id   AF-F9DTI1-F1
#
_cell.length_a   1.000
_cell.length_b   1.000
_cell.length_c   1.000
_cell.angle_alpha   90.00
_cell.angle_beta   90.00
_cell.angle_gamma   90.00
#
_symmetry.space_group_name_H-M   'P 1'
#
loop_
_entity.id
_entity.type
_entity.pdbx_description
1 polymer ?
#
loop_
_entity_poly.entity_id
_entity_poly.type
_entity_poly.pdbx_seq_one_letter_code
_entity_poly.pdbx_strand_id
1 'polypeptide(L)'
;MNEVKRSLDRIVGDVTTDKEELKQRVLSGKRKSKRKNPFPLVATVIVMTAVLLFTFNVFQGEYLKKDGSEYEVNEELYDLLLKSEQHEIEDPDELRTVVMQRLVESDSLIEYAKSLGYEADEQAMKEELAKEQQTFFEGFNEEELNSVEQTQLENFGYTYEQYFQTIHKHTIQFTAAVEWLDHNPPAEHTTQREVLDAFLGTHADVITEFMEKKQIPPADPSSVYVEFEGLVAAIENRRVLVVQGVEKDQIEGMSAEEIQDAAYDSAWFEFDETIEQLALYRQINVTFDPLSYPVSQAEQEKVFEDVSGWE
;
A
#
# COMPACT_ATOMS: atom_id res chain seq x y z
N MET A 1 15.94 -12.24 30.45
CA MET A 1 15.23 -10.99 30.11
C MET A 1 14.92 -11.11 28.63
N ASN A 2 13.63 -11.29 28.34
CA ASN A 2 13.13 -12.22 27.31
C ASN A 2 13.27 -11.71 25.87
N GLU A 3 13.48 -12.67 24.96
CA GLU A 3 13.49 -12.54 23.50
C GLU A 3 12.20 -11.90 22.94
N VAL A 4 11.11 -11.97 23.70
CA VAL A 4 9.84 -11.25 23.44
C VAL A 4 9.98 -9.72 23.45
N LYS A 5 10.92 -9.15 24.22
CA LYS A 5 11.21 -7.71 24.15
C LYS A 5 11.99 -7.32 22.89
N ARG A 6 12.82 -8.21 22.35
CA ARG A 6 13.57 -7.95 21.10
C ARG A 6 12.70 -8.07 19.85
N SER A 7 11.61 -8.82 19.88
CA SER A 7 10.64 -8.83 18.78
C SER A 7 9.75 -7.58 18.81
N LEU A 8 9.35 -7.11 19.99
CA LEU A 8 8.58 -5.87 20.14
C LEU A 8 9.39 -4.60 19.78
N ASP A 9 10.68 -4.54 20.15
CA ASP A 9 11.58 -3.42 19.78
C ASP A 9 12.01 -3.45 18.30
N ARG A 10 11.69 -4.51 17.54
CA ARG A 10 11.93 -4.59 16.08
C ARG A 10 10.68 -4.32 15.24
N ILE A 11 9.49 -4.57 15.79
CA ILE A 11 8.20 -4.29 15.13
C ILE A 11 7.85 -2.80 15.25
N VAL A 12 8.29 -2.13 16.32
CA VAL A 12 8.24 -0.67 16.41
C VAL A 12 9.63 -0.15 16.06
N GLY A 13 9.84 0.21 14.79
CA GLY A 13 11.08 0.85 14.34
C GLY A 13 11.46 2.02 15.26
N ASP A 14 12.76 2.30 15.42
CA ASP A 14 13.30 3.30 16.34
C ASP A 14 12.86 4.74 15.98
N VAL A 15 11.62 5.10 16.35
CA VAL A 15 10.96 6.40 16.09
C VAL A 15 11.61 7.54 16.93
N THR A 16 12.48 7.19 17.87
CA THR A 16 13.11 8.13 18.80
C THR A 16 14.09 9.06 18.09
N THR A 17 14.77 8.57 17.05
CA THR A 17 15.75 9.35 16.28
C THR A 17 15.04 10.34 15.34
N ASP A 18 13.91 9.93 14.76
CA ASP A 18 13.10 10.77 13.87
C ASP A 18 12.37 11.89 14.62
N LYS A 19 11.89 11.62 15.86
CA LYS A 19 11.22 12.62 16.72
C LYS A 19 12.16 13.77 17.14
N GLU A 20 13.44 13.47 17.40
CA GLU A 20 14.46 14.48 17.73
C GLU A 20 14.88 15.32 16.51
N GLU A 21 15.00 14.70 15.33
CA GLU A 21 15.35 15.42 14.10
C GLU A 21 14.21 16.37 13.65
N LEU A 22 12.96 15.94 13.84
CA LEU A 22 11.75 16.74 13.64
C LEU A 22 11.71 17.97 14.55
N LYS A 23 11.97 17.79 15.86
CA LYS A 23 12.05 18.90 16.82
C LYS A 23 13.10 19.93 16.43
N GLN A 24 14.27 19.51 15.96
CA GLN A 24 15.31 20.45 15.54
C GLN A 24 14.96 21.22 14.25
N ARG A 25 14.19 20.64 13.32
CA ARG A 25 13.75 21.33 12.09
C ARG A 25 12.72 22.41 12.38
N VAL A 26 11.77 22.13 13.29
CA VAL A 26 10.76 23.11 13.72
C VAL A 26 11.41 24.26 14.48
N LEU A 27 12.37 23.99 15.36
CA LEU A 27 13.00 25.01 16.20
C LEU A 27 14.03 25.91 15.47
N SER A 28 14.69 25.43 14.41
CA SER A 28 15.86 26.14 13.83
C SER A 28 15.55 27.06 12.64
N GLY A 29 14.37 26.93 12.01
CA GLY A 29 13.85 27.88 11.00
C GLY A 29 14.74 28.17 9.78
N LYS A 30 15.85 27.44 9.57
CA LYS A 30 16.82 27.68 8.49
C LYS A 30 16.91 26.49 7.54
N ARG A 31 16.47 26.70 6.29
CA ARG A 31 16.73 25.80 5.16
C ARG A 31 18.23 25.76 4.84
N LYS A 32 18.89 24.62 5.03
CA LYS A 32 20.09 24.29 4.24
C LYS A 32 19.65 24.02 2.81
N SER A 33 20.37 24.55 1.82
CA SER A 33 20.12 24.22 0.42
C SER A 33 20.40 22.73 0.21
N LYS A 34 19.34 21.96 -0.10
CA LYS A 34 19.44 20.53 -0.39
C LYS A 34 19.72 20.30 -1.87
N ARG A 35 20.67 19.39 -2.14
CA ARG A 35 20.77 18.62 -3.38
C ARG A 35 19.40 18.00 -3.69
N LYS A 36 19.05 17.93 -4.98
CA LYS A 36 17.82 17.30 -5.47
C LYS A 36 17.73 15.87 -4.93
N ASN A 37 16.84 15.68 -3.97
CA ASN A 37 16.37 14.41 -3.43
C ASN A 37 14.84 14.49 -3.60
N PRO A 38 14.16 13.50 -4.21
CA PRO A 38 12.78 13.63 -4.66
C PRO A 38 11.72 13.52 -3.55
N PHE A 39 12.05 13.78 -2.28
CA PHE A 39 11.07 13.79 -1.20
C PHE A 39 11.27 14.97 -0.24
N PRO A 40 10.26 15.85 -0.12
CA PRO A 40 10.15 16.71 1.05
C PRO A 40 8.70 16.82 1.54
N LEU A 41 8.15 15.85 2.28
CA LEU A 41 6.85 16.05 2.94
C LEU A 41 6.78 15.32 4.30
N VAL A 42 7.32 15.97 5.32
CA VAL A 42 7.17 15.53 6.72
C VAL A 42 5.81 16.00 7.22
N ALA A 43 4.78 15.25 6.82
CA ALA A 43 3.43 15.19 7.39
C ALA A 43 2.61 14.02 6.79
N THR A 44 3.05 13.42 5.68
CA THR A 44 2.35 12.33 4.96
C THR A 44 3.04 10.96 5.05
N VAL A 45 4.24 10.86 5.66
CA VAL A 45 5.14 9.71 5.47
C VAL A 45 4.91 8.52 6.41
N ILE A 46 3.98 8.57 7.38
CA ILE A 46 3.65 7.37 8.18
C ILE A 46 2.53 6.53 7.52
N VAL A 47 1.81 7.08 6.53
CA VAL A 47 0.77 6.36 5.77
C VAL A 47 1.21 6.00 4.34
N MET A 48 2.33 6.56 3.86
CA MET A 48 2.75 6.45 2.46
C MET A 48 3.66 5.28 2.08
N THR A 49 4.18 4.49 3.03
CA THR A 49 5.20 3.46 2.71
C THR A 49 4.61 2.05 2.55
N ALA A 50 3.31 1.93 2.25
CA ALA A 50 2.68 0.67 1.88
C ALA A 50 1.64 0.77 0.74
N VAL A 51 1.37 1.96 0.21
CA VAL A 51 0.32 2.18 -0.81
C VAL A 51 0.91 2.87 -2.03
N LEU A 52 1.63 2.12 -2.85
CA LEU A 52 1.97 2.54 -4.20
C LEU A 52 1.51 1.48 -5.20
N LEU A 53 0.49 1.91 -5.96
CA LEU A 53 0.07 1.47 -7.30
C LEU A 53 -0.76 0.16 -7.28
N PHE A 54 -1.93 0.04 -7.94
CA PHE A 54 -2.13 0.15 -9.40
C PHE A 54 -3.50 0.69 -9.84
N THR A 55 -4.20 0.22 -10.91
CA THR A 55 -5.63 0.51 -11.29
C THR A 55 -6.37 -0.72 -11.84
N PHE A 56 -7.69 -0.83 -11.63
CA PHE A 56 -8.57 -1.98 -11.91
C PHE A 56 -9.13 -2.12 -13.32
N ASN A 57 -9.44 -3.37 -13.70
CA ASN A 57 -10.60 -3.73 -14.53
C ASN A 57 -11.07 -5.14 -14.17
N VAL A 58 -12.39 -5.38 -14.21
CA VAL A 58 -12.95 -6.75 -14.22
C VAL A 58 -13.80 -6.99 -15.44
N PHE A 59 -13.48 -8.11 -16.07
CA PHE A 59 -14.29 -8.76 -17.09
C PHE A 59 -15.14 -9.89 -16.50
N GLN A 60 -16.22 -10.15 -17.22
CA GLN A 60 -17.33 -11.06 -16.95
C GLN A 60 -16.92 -12.52 -16.66
N GLY A 61 -17.31 -13.04 -15.48
CA GLY A 61 -17.20 -14.45 -15.10
C GLY A 61 -18.29 -14.83 -14.08
N GLU A 62 -18.80 -16.06 -14.16
CA GLU A 62 -20.09 -16.49 -13.60
C GLU A 62 -20.20 -16.45 -12.05
N TYR A 63 -21.34 -15.91 -11.62
CA TYR A 63 -21.77 -15.53 -10.28
C TYR A 63 -21.73 -16.65 -9.22
N LEU A 64 -21.04 -16.39 -8.11
CA LEU A 64 -21.35 -16.96 -6.81
C LEU A 64 -22.13 -15.92 -5.98
N LYS A 65 -23.46 -16.00 -6.02
CA LYS A 65 -24.31 -15.28 -5.08
C LYS A 65 -24.17 -15.87 -3.68
N LYS A 66 -23.84 -15.04 -2.69
CA LYS A 66 -24.17 -15.31 -1.29
C LYS A 66 -24.46 -14.02 -0.51
N ASP A 67 -25.53 -14.12 0.29
CA ASP A 67 -26.19 -13.10 1.11
C ASP A 67 -25.27 -12.19 1.95
N GLY A 68 -25.68 -10.93 2.11
CA GLY A 68 -25.82 -10.39 3.47
C GLY A 68 -25.41 -8.94 3.74
N SER A 69 -24.56 -8.32 2.92
CA SER A 69 -24.29 -6.89 2.99
C SER A 69 -24.44 -6.27 1.62
N GLU A 70 -25.36 -5.31 1.50
CA GLU A 70 -25.41 -4.42 0.35
C GLU A 70 -24.17 -3.52 0.50
N TYR A 71 -23.09 -3.87 -0.18
CA TYR A 71 -21.87 -3.06 -0.19
C TYR A 71 -22.21 -1.65 -0.66
N GLU A 72 -21.64 -0.65 0.01
CA GLU A 72 -21.75 0.75 -0.38
C GLU A 72 -20.34 1.35 -0.42
N VAL A 73 -20.04 2.08 -1.50
CA VAL A 73 -18.79 2.84 -1.58
C VAL A 73 -18.85 3.98 -0.56
N ASN A 74 -17.89 4.03 0.35
CA ASN A 74 -17.84 5.06 1.39
C ASN A 74 -17.51 6.43 0.79
N GLU A 75 -18.56 7.21 0.49
CA GLU A 75 -18.45 8.53 -0.14
C GLU A 75 -17.66 9.53 0.70
N GLU A 76 -17.82 9.51 2.01
CA GLU A 76 -17.09 10.42 2.91
C GLU A 76 -15.59 10.13 2.87
N LEU A 77 -15.22 8.85 2.93
CA LEU A 77 -13.83 8.42 2.80
C LEU A 77 -13.25 8.81 1.44
N TYR A 78 -13.96 8.54 0.35
CA TYR A 78 -13.55 8.92 -1.00
C TYR A 78 -13.30 10.44 -1.12
N ASP A 79 -14.25 11.26 -0.66
CA ASP A 79 -14.14 12.73 -0.77
C ASP A 79 -12.99 13.28 0.11
N LEU A 80 -12.72 12.66 1.25
CA LEU A 80 -11.59 13.02 2.11
C LEU A 80 -10.24 12.63 1.49
N LEU A 81 -10.15 11.43 0.90
CA LEU A 81 -8.97 10.97 0.19
C LEU A 81 -8.67 11.87 -1.03
N LEU A 82 -9.68 12.29 -1.79
CA LEU A 82 -9.47 13.26 -2.88
C LEU A 82 -8.80 14.54 -2.38
N LYS A 83 -9.24 15.07 -1.24
CA LYS A 83 -8.68 16.29 -0.65
C LYS A 83 -7.28 16.08 -0.09
N SER A 84 -6.96 14.89 0.41
CA SER A 84 -5.61 14.60 0.90
C SER A 84 -4.61 14.51 -0.24
N GLU A 85 -4.97 13.81 -1.33
CA GLU A 85 -4.07 13.48 -2.44
C GLU A 85 -3.97 14.58 -3.51
N GLN A 86 -4.88 15.59 -3.52
CA GLN A 86 -4.91 16.66 -4.54
C GLN A 86 -3.62 17.47 -4.69
N HIS A 87 -2.73 17.42 -3.71
CA HIS A 87 -1.45 18.14 -3.73
C HIS A 87 -0.35 17.37 -4.47
N GLU A 88 -0.58 16.11 -4.79
CA GLU A 88 0.41 15.19 -5.34
C GLU A 88 0.10 14.79 -6.78
N ILE A 89 -1.19 14.73 -7.13
CA ILE A 89 -1.66 14.40 -8.47
C ILE A 89 -2.30 15.64 -9.09
N GLU A 90 -1.64 16.20 -10.11
CA GLU A 90 -2.09 17.43 -10.77
C GLU A 90 -3.30 17.20 -11.68
N ASP A 91 -3.42 16.01 -12.30
CA ASP A 91 -4.56 15.67 -13.17
C ASP A 91 -5.77 15.24 -12.33
N PRO A 92 -6.89 16.00 -12.35
CA PRO A 92 -8.07 15.69 -11.56
C PRO A 92 -8.77 14.38 -11.95
N ASP A 93 -8.60 13.92 -13.17
CA ASP A 93 -9.20 12.69 -13.68
C ASP A 93 -8.36 11.47 -13.24
N GLU A 94 -7.03 11.60 -13.29
CA GLU A 94 -6.09 10.65 -12.69
C GLU A 94 -6.32 10.52 -11.18
N LEU A 95 -6.39 11.65 -10.47
CA LEU A 95 -6.63 11.69 -9.02
C LEU A 95 -7.90 10.92 -8.62
N ARG A 96 -9.01 11.18 -9.32
CA ARG A 96 -10.29 10.49 -9.06
C ARG A 96 -10.20 8.99 -9.29
N THR A 97 -9.49 8.60 -10.34
CA THR A 97 -9.30 7.18 -10.68
C THR A 97 -8.45 6.47 -9.63
N VAL A 98 -7.31 7.07 -9.25
CA VAL A 98 -6.38 6.52 -8.25
C VAL A 98 -7.03 6.39 -6.87
N VAL A 99 -7.79 7.39 -6.43
CA VAL A 99 -8.48 7.32 -5.13
C VAL A 99 -9.57 6.25 -5.13
N MET A 100 -10.36 6.15 -6.20
CA MET A 100 -11.41 5.13 -6.31
C MET A 100 -10.84 3.72 -6.30
N GLN A 101 -9.75 3.55 -7.03
CA GLN A 101 -8.97 2.32 -7.06
C GLN A 101 -8.54 1.91 -5.66
N ARG A 102 -7.83 2.78 -4.93
CA ARG A 102 -7.29 2.44 -3.61
C ARG A 102 -8.39 2.04 -2.64
N LEU A 103 -9.53 2.74 -2.73
CA LEU A 103 -10.70 2.44 -1.91
C LEU A 103 -11.22 1.02 -2.18
N VAL A 104 -11.45 0.68 -3.45
CA VAL A 104 -11.98 -0.64 -3.81
C VAL A 104 -10.93 -1.76 -3.61
N GLU A 105 -9.62 -1.48 -3.70
CA GLU A 105 -8.56 -2.44 -3.34
C GLU A 105 -8.66 -2.83 -1.87
N SER A 106 -8.68 -1.82 -1.01
CA SER A 106 -8.79 -2.02 0.43
C SER A 106 -10.10 -2.72 0.81
N ASP A 107 -11.23 -2.25 0.28
CA ASP A 107 -12.54 -2.85 0.55
C ASP A 107 -12.61 -4.31 0.08
N SER A 108 -11.98 -4.66 -1.04
CA SER A 108 -11.94 -6.03 -1.56
C SER A 108 -11.22 -6.98 -0.60
N LEU A 109 -10.09 -6.57 -0.03
CA LEU A 109 -9.33 -7.39 0.92
C LEU A 109 -10.05 -7.50 2.27
N ILE A 110 -10.69 -6.42 2.73
CA ILE A 110 -11.53 -6.45 3.95
C ILE A 110 -12.70 -7.43 3.77
N GLU A 111 -13.40 -7.37 2.64
CA GLU A 111 -14.52 -8.28 2.36
C GLU A 111 -14.08 -9.73 2.18
N TYR A 112 -12.94 -9.93 1.52
CA TYR A 112 -12.36 -11.26 1.37
C TYR A 112 -11.98 -11.88 2.71
N ALA A 113 -11.32 -11.13 3.60
CA ALA A 113 -11.03 -11.57 4.96
C ALA A 113 -12.32 -11.97 5.69
N LYS A 114 -13.38 -11.15 5.61
CA LYS A 114 -14.70 -11.47 6.21
C LYS A 114 -15.29 -12.76 5.64
N SER A 115 -15.15 -12.99 4.34
CA SER A 115 -15.63 -14.21 3.68
C SER A 115 -14.93 -15.48 4.21
N LEU A 116 -13.70 -15.34 4.69
CA LEU A 116 -12.90 -16.41 5.31
C LEU A 116 -13.11 -16.53 6.83
N GLY A 117 -13.91 -15.65 7.44
CA GLY A 117 -14.27 -15.70 8.85
C GLY A 117 -13.61 -14.63 9.73
N TYR A 118 -12.99 -13.59 9.16
CA TYR A 118 -12.58 -12.42 9.90
C TYR A 118 -13.80 -11.68 10.47
N GLU A 119 -13.81 -11.49 11.79
CA GLU A 119 -14.76 -10.63 12.49
C GLU A 119 -14.01 -9.41 13.03
N ALA A 120 -14.42 -8.22 12.60
CA ALA A 120 -13.75 -6.99 13.01
C ALA A 120 -14.00 -6.70 14.50
N ASP A 121 -12.93 -6.58 15.29
CA ASP A 121 -13.01 -6.16 16.69
C ASP A 121 -13.15 -4.63 16.78
N GLU A 122 -14.40 -4.16 16.76
CA GLU A 122 -14.69 -2.73 16.84
C GLU A 122 -14.11 -2.05 18.07
N GLN A 123 -13.95 -2.78 19.19
CA GLN A 123 -13.43 -2.21 20.42
C GLN A 123 -11.93 -2.04 20.32
N ALA A 124 -11.20 -3.06 19.85
CA ALA A 124 -9.77 -2.96 19.59
C ALA A 124 -9.45 -1.85 18.58
N MET A 125 -10.23 -1.72 17.51
CA MET A 125 -10.04 -0.64 16.54
C MET A 125 -10.27 0.75 17.14
N LYS A 126 -11.29 0.92 18.00
CA LYS A 126 -11.51 2.20 18.71
C LYS A 126 -10.38 2.52 19.67
N GLU A 127 -9.85 1.52 20.37
CA GLU A 127 -8.73 1.68 21.29
C GLU A 127 -7.44 2.06 20.56
N GLU A 128 -7.13 1.40 19.45
CA GLU A 128 -5.96 1.74 18.63
C GLU A 128 -6.10 3.14 18.03
N LEU A 129 -7.28 3.48 17.48
CA LEU A 129 -7.54 4.82 16.94
C LEU A 129 -7.34 5.92 18.00
N ALA A 130 -7.87 5.71 19.22
CA ALA A 130 -7.70 6.67 20.31
C ALA A 130 -6.24 6.80 20.75
N LYS A 131 -5.51 5.67 20.80
CA LYS A 131 -4.08 5.62 21.13
C LYS A 131 -3.22 6.34 20.09
N GLU A 132 -3.48 6.12 18.82
CA GLU A 132 -2.78 6.79 17.73
C GLU A 132 -3.08 8.30 17.70
N GLN A 133 -4.34 8.69 17.86
CA GLN A 133 -4.71 10.11 17.97
C GLN A 133 -4.01 10.79 19.15
N GLN A 134 -3.99 10.14 20.32
CA GLN A 134 -3.30 10.66 21.49
C GLN A 134 -1.78 10.79 21.25
N THR A 135 -1.18 9.79 20.61
CA THR A 135 0.26 9.77 20.30
C THR A 135 0.65 10.84 19.30
N PHE A 136 -0.20 11.08 18.29
CA PHE A 136 -0.01 12.13 17.30
C PHE A 136 0.05 13.52 17.93
N PHE A 137 -0.87 13.82 18.85
CA PHE A 137 -0.93 15.11 19.54
C PHE A 137 -0.05 15.20 20.81
N GLU A 138 0.70 14.14 21.13
CA GLU A 138 1.56 14.12 22.31
C GLU A 138 2.69 15.17 22.19
N GLY A 139 2.71 16.11 23.12
CA GLY A 139 3.77 17.12 23.22
C GLY A 139 3.46 18.45 22.55
N PHE A 140 2.29 18.59 21.92
CA PHE A 140 1.75 19.88 21.49
C PHE A 140 1.09 20.60 22.69
N ASN A 141 1.31 21.91 22.80
CA ASN A 141 0.54 22.76 23.69
C ASN A 141 -0.73 23.30 22.99
N GLU A 142 -1.62 23.96 23.73
CA GLU A 142 -2.92 24.42 23.21
C GLU A 142 -2.80 25.41 22.04
N GLU A 143 -1.81 26.29 22.03
CA GLU A 143 -1.58 27.22 20.91
C GLU A 143 -1.08 26.48 19.67
N GLU A 144 -0.19 25.51 19.86
CA GLU A 144 0.31 24.67 18.76
C GLU A 144 -0.78 23.77 18.18
N LEU A 145 -1.65 23.19 19.02
CA LEU A 145 -2.80 22.40 18.58
C LEU A 145 -3.76 23.21 17.72
N ASN A 146 -4.15 24.40 18.19
CA ASN A 146 -5.03 25.30 17.43
C ASN A 146 -4.41 25.69 16.08
N SER A 147 -3.10 25.98 16.06
CA SER A 147 -2.37 26.30 14.83
C SER A 147 -2.32 25.13 13.84
N VAL A 148 -2.08 23.91 14.34
CA VAL A 148 -2.02 22.68 13.54
C VAL A 148 -3.40 22.33 12.98
N GLU A 149 -4.46 22.41 13.79
CA GLU A 149 -5.84 22.21 13.32
C GLU A 149 -6.26 23.22 12.27
N GLN A 150 -5.94 24.51 12.48
CA GLN A 150 -6.24 25.55 11.50
C GLN A 150 -5.49 25.31 10.19
N THR A 151 -4.21 24.94 10.26
CA THR A 151 -3.40 24.63 9.07
C THR A 151 -3.96 23.43 8.30
N GLN A 152 -4.42 22.39 8.99
CA GLN A 152 -5.04 21.22 8.39
C GLN A 152 -6.32 21.60 7.64
N LEU A 153 -7.18 22.41 8.28
CA LEU A 153 -8.41 22.88 7.68
C LEU A 153 -8.16 23.81 6.48
N GLU A 154 -7.18 24.70 6.57
CA GLU A 154 -6.83 25.63 5.49
C GLU A 154 -6.24 24.93 4.27
N ASN A 155 -5.35 23.95 4.47
CA ASN A 155 -4.67 23.25 3.38
C ASN A 155 -5.54 22.14 2.76
N PHE A 156 -6.27 21.40 3.58
CA PHE A 156 -6.96 20.19 3.14
C PHE A 156 -8.49 20.28 3.23
N GLY A 157 -9.05 21.28 3.90
CA GLY A 157 -10.50 21.46 3.96
C GLY A 157 -11.24 20.40 4.79
N TYR A 158 -10.55 19.77 5.75
CA TYR A 158 -11.10 18.88 6.77
C TYR A 158 -10.29 18.97 8.08
N THR A 159 -10.87 18.54 9.20
CA THR A 159 -10.18 18.55 10.52
C THR A 159 -9.41 17.25 10.78
N TYR A 160 -8.50 17.25 11.75
CA TYR A 160 -7.86 16.00 12.17
C TYR A 160 -8.85 14.98 12.74
N GLU A 161 -9.94 15.41 13.38
CA GLU A 161 -10.98 14.48 13.82
C GLU A 161 -11.61 13.76 12.63
N GLN A 162 -11.92 14.48 11.55
CA GLN A 162 -12.44 13.86 10.32
C GLN A 162 -11.40 12.91 9.69
N TYR A 163 -10.12 13.29 9.70
CA TYR A 163 -9.05 12.41 9.25
C TYR A 163 -9.01 11.10 10.05
N PHE A 164 -9.00 11.19 11.39
CA PHE A 164 -8.89 10.01 12.26
C PHE A 164 -10.14 9.12 12.16
N GLN A 165 -11.34 9.70 12.22
CA GLN A 165 -12.58 8.91 12.21
C GLN A 165 -12.91 8.27 10.86
N THR A 166 -12.36 8.80 9.77
CA THR A 166 -12.69 8.35 8.42
C THR A 166 -11.51 7.65 7.74
N ILE A 167 -10.43 8.38 7.43
CA ILE A 167 -9.27 7.82 6.72
C ILE A 167 -8.55 6.83 7.63
N HIS A 168 -8.10 7.28 8.80
CA HIS A 168 -7.24 6.46 9.67
C HIS A 168 -7.97 5.23 10.21
N LYS A 169 -9.25 5.38 10.56
CA LYS A 169 -10.10 4.24 10.96
C LYS A 169 -10.21 3.19 9.86
N HIS A 170 -10.38 3.59 8.60
CA HIS A 170 -10.39 2.66 7.47
C HIS A 170 -9.04 1.99 7.27
N THR A 171 -7.93 2.73 7.43
CA THR A 171 -6.58 2.17 7.44
C THR A 171 -6.41 1.10 8.53
N ILE A 172 -6.85 1.36 9.76
CA ILE A 172 -6.81 0.36 10.85
C ILE A 172 -7.64 -0.88 10.47
N GLN A 173 -8.83 -0.70 9.90
CA GLN A 173 -9.70 -1.81 9.46
C GLN A 173 -9.02 -2.67 8.40
N PHE A 174 -8.43 -2.02 7.40
CA PHE A 174 -7.67 -2.66 6.34
C PHE A 174 -6.48 -3.45 6.89
N THR A 175 -5.63 -2.79 7.69
CA THR A 175 -4.45 -3.43 8.29
C THR A 175 -4.84 -4.65 9.12
N ALA A 176 -5.88 -4.54 9.95
CA ALA A 176 -6.35 -5.67 10.75
C ALA A 176 -6.84 -6.85 9.89
N ALA A 177 -7.49 -6.57 8.75
CA ALA A 177 -7.93 -7.61 7.82
C ALA A 177 -6.74 -8.30 7.13
N VAL A 178 -5.75 -7.54 6.67
CA VAL A 178 -4.54 -8.06 6.04
C VAL A 178 -3.71 -8.87 7.05
N GLU A 179 -3.49 -8.35 8.26
CA GLU A 179 -2.80 -9.09 9.32
C GLU A 179 -3.54 -10.40 9.66
N TRP A 180 -4.88 -10.38 9.66
CA TRP A 180 -5.66 -11.59 9.88
C TRP A 180 -5.45 -12.61 8.75
N LEU A 181 -5.41 -12.17 7.49
CA LEU A 181 -5.15 -13.01 6.32
C LEU A 181 -3.74 -13.63 6.36
N ASP A 182 -2.74 -12.90 6.86
CA ASP A 182 -1.38 -13.44 7.05
C ASP A 182 -1.34 -14.55 8.11
N HIS A 183 -2.13 -14.42 9.18
CA HIS A 183 -2.23 -15.44 10.24
C HIS A 183 -3.20 -16.58 9.89
N ASN A 184 -4.08 -16.37 8.91
CA ASN A 184 -5.11 -17.32 8.48
C ASN A 184 -5.09 -17.42 6.95
N PRO A 185 -3.98 -17.91 6.36
CA PRO A 185 -3.82 -17.95 4.91
C PRO A 185 -4.93 -18.80 4.28
N PRO A 186 -5.44 -18.42 3.10
CA PRO A 186 -6.46 -19.17 2.41
C PRO A 186 -5.96 -20.59 2.09
N ALA A 187 -6.88 -21.55 2.10
CA ALA A 187 -6.54 -22.96 1.83
C ALA A 187 -6.12 -23.19 0.37
N GLU A 188 -6.67 -22.39 -0.54
CA GLU A 188 -6.30 -22.34 -1.95
C GLU A 188 -5.43 -21.10 -2.18
N HIS A 189 -4.49 -21.22 -3.10
CA HIS A 189 -3.68 -20.09 -3.54
C HIS A 189 -4.58 -19.04 -4.19
N THR A 190 -4.45 -17.78 -3.76
CA THR A 190 -5.24 -16.66 -4.29
C THR A 190 -4.41 -15.39 -4.23
N THR A 191 -4.40 -14.66 -5.34
CA THR A 191 -3.72 -13.37 -5.50
C THR A 191 -4.62 -12.20 -5.15
N GLN A 192 -4.04 -11.02 -4.91
CA GLN A 192 -4.83 -9.82 -4.69
C GLN A 192 -5.65 -9.42 -5.91
N ARG A 193 -5.14 -9.67 -7.13
CA ARG A 193 -5.88 -9.47 -8.39
C ARG A 193 -7.15 -10.30 -8.42
N GLU A 194 -7.09 -11.58 -8.06
CA GLU A 194 -8.27 -12.46 -8.08
C GLU A 194 -9.32 -12.05 -7.04
N VAL A 195 -8.88 -11.65 -5.84
CA VAL A 195 -9.77 -11.15 -4.79
C VAL A 195 -10.53 -9.92 -5.25
N LEU A 196 -9.77 -8.95 -5.74
CA LEU A 196 -10.33 -7.77 -6.33
C LEU A 196 -11.32 -8.15 -7.44
N ASP A 197 -10.91 -9.03 -8.34
CA ASP A 197 -11.67 -9.24 -9.55
C ASP A 197 -13.05 -9.84 -9.22
N ALA A 198 -13.07 -10.74 -8.25
CA ALA A 198 -14.30 -11.26 -7.66
C ALA A 198 -15.14 -10.16 -6.98
N PHE A 199 -14.51 -9.23 -6.26
CA PHE A 199 -15.19 -8.13 -5.57
C PHE A 199 -15.87 -7.18 -6.55
N LEU A 200 -15.14 -6.69 -7.54
CA LEU A 200 -15.65 -5.83 -8.61
C LEU A 200 -16.76 -6.52 -9.41
N GLY A 201 -16.62 -7.82 -9.70
CA GLY A 201 -17.66 -8.60 -10.35
C GLY A 201 -18.95 -8.73 -9.54
N THR A 202 -18.82 -8.81 -8.21
CA THR A 202 -19.96 -8.91 -7.28
C THR A 202 -20.67 -7.58 -7.10
N HIS A 203 -19.92 -6.47 -7.07
CA HIS A 203 -20.41 -5.13 -6.72
C HIS A 203 -20.44 -4.15 -7.89
N ALA A 204 -20.38 -4.65 -9.12
CA ALA A 204 -20.22 -3.86 -10.34
C ALA A 204 -21.25 -2.71 -10.47
N ASP A 205 -22.52 -2.99 -10.18
CA ASP A 205 -23.60 -2.01 -10.31
C ASP A 205 -23.41 -0.82 -9.35
N VAL A 206 -23.11 -1.08 -8.08
CA VAL A 206 -22.90 -0.04 -7.04
C VAL A 206 -21.66 0.80 -7.35
N ILE A 207 -20.57 0.15 -7.75
CA ILE A 207 -19.31 0.80 -8.08
C ILE A 207 -19.47 1.68 -9.33
N THR A 208 -20.16 1.17 -10.36
CA THR A 208 -20.44 1.93 -11.59
C THR A 208 -21.32 3.13 -11.30
N GLU A 209 -22.39 2.98 -10.52
CA GLU A 209 -23.25 4.10 -10.13
C GLU A 209 -22.46 5.18 -9.37
N PHE A 210 -21.57 4.78 -8.45
CA PHE A 210 -20.72 5.71 -7.73
C PHE A 210 -19.74 6.44 -8.67
N MET A 211 -19.08 5.72 -9.58
CA MET A 211 -18.17 6.30 -10.57
C MET A 211 -18.89 7.30 -11.48
N GLU A 212 -20.11 6.98 -11.95
CA GLU A 212 -20.93 7.89 -12.75
C GLU A 212 -21.32 9.15 -11.95
N LYS A 213 -21.78 8.96 -10.70
CA LYS A 213 -22.15 10.06 -9.79
C LYS A 213 -20.98 11.01 -9.54
N LYS A 214 -19.77 10.47 -9.36
CA LYS A 214 -18.54 11.22 -9.08
C LYS A 214 -17.76 11.61 -10.34
N GLN A 215 -18.27 11.28 -11.53
CA GLN A 215 -17.64 11.54 -12.83
C GLN A 215 -16.19 11.02 -12.86
N ILE A 216 -15.98 9.80 -12.38
CA ILE A 216 -14.69 9.12 -12.39
C ILE A 216 -14.53 8.50 -13.77
N PRO A 217 -13.46 8.82 -14.52
CA PRO A 217 -13.27 8.22 -15.83
C PRO A 217 -13.00 6.71 -15.67
N PRO A 218 -13.36 5.90 -16.67
CA PRO A 218 -12.94 4.51 -16.69
C PRO A 218 -11.41 4.44 -16.80
N ALA A 219 -10.80 3.51 -16.07
CA ALA A 219 -9.36 3.30 -16.14
C ALA A 219 -8.90 2.87 -17.55
N ASP A 220 -7.69 3.28 -17.94
CA ASP A 220 -7.07 2.83 -19.19
C ASP A 220 -6.60 1.36 -19.04
N PRO A 221 -7.06 0.43 -19.89
CA PRO A 221 -6.63 -0.98 -19.81
C PRO A 221 -5.13 -1.18 -20.03
N SER A 222 -4.43 -0.23 -20.65
CA SER A 222 -2.99 -0.33 -20.92
C SER A 222 -2.10 -0.06 -19.71
N SER A 223 -2.66 0.44 -18.60
CA SER A 223 -1.93 0.74 -17.36
C SER A 223 -1.99 -0.35 -16.29
N VAL A 224 -2.54 -1.53 -16.61
CA VAL A 224 -2.65 -2.67 -15.67
C VAL A 224 -1.28 -3.21 -15.28
N TYR A 225 -0.34 -3.17 -16.21
CA TYR A 225 0.99 -3.72 -16.02
C TYR A 225 2.00 -2.62 -15.70
N VAL A 226 2.93 -2.94 -14.81
CA VAL A 226 4.06 -2.09 -14.45
C VAL A 226 5.30 -2.60 -15.10
N GLU A 227 6.22 -1.68 -15.36
CA GLU A 227 7.60 -2.01 -15.68
C GLU A 227 8.49 -1.91 -14.41
N PHE A 228 9.25 -2.97 -14.13
CA PHE A 228 10.32 -3.00 -13.14
C PHE A 228 11.65 -3.26 -13.84
N GLU A 229 12.44 -2.20 -13.98
CA GLU A 229 13.79 -2.30 -14.53
C GLU A 229 14.79 -2.67 -13.43
N GLY A 230 15.63 -3.68 -13.64
CA GLY A 230 16.67 -4.01 -12.68
C GLY A 230 17.61 -5.12 -13.12
N LEU A 231 18.52 -5.47 -12.21
CA LEU A 231 19.53 -6.49 -12.41
C LEU A 231 19.01 -7.84 -11.92
N VAL A 232 19.17 -8.90 -12.71
CA VAL A 232 18.87 -10.27 -12.26
C VAL A 232 19.90 -10.69 -11.21
N ALA A 233 19.48 -10.76 -9.94
CA ALA A 233 20.35 -11.09 -8.81
C ALA A 233 20.37 -12.58 -8.46
N ALA A 234 19.23 -13.26 -8.60
CA ALA A 234 19.11 -14.70 -8.33
C ALA A 234 18.12 -15.34 -9.30
N ILE A 235 18.34 -16.63 -9.58
CA ILE A 235 17.45 -17.45 -10.40
C ILE A 235 17.21 -18.76 -9.66
N GLU A 236 15.97 -19.02 -9.28
CA GLU A 236 15.54 -20.18 -8.51
C GLU A 236 14.34 -20.86 -9.17
N ASN A 237 14.59 -21.99 -9.84
CA ASN A 237 13.58 -22.72 -10.61
C ASN A 237 12.90 -21.86 -11.69
N ARG A 238 11.71 -21.29 -11.39
CA ARG A 238 10.94 -20.38 -12.26
C ARG A 238 10.89 -18.96 -11.72
N ARG A 239 11.54 -18.70 -10.57
CA ARG A 239 11.56 -17.41 -9.91
C ARG A 239 12.85 -16.68 -10.19
N VAL A 240 12.75 -15.38 -10.40
CA VAL A 240 13.87 -14.50 -10.68
C VAL A 240 13.81 -13.32 -9.74
N LEU A 241 14.87 -13.10 -8.98
CA LEU A 241 15.03 -11.92 -8.15
C LEU A 241 15.61 -10.81 -9.02
N VAL A 242 14.89 -9.70 -9.13
CA VAL A 242 15.34 -8.50 -9.84
C VAL A 242 15.53 -7.39 -8.83
N VAL A 243 16.67 -6.71 -8.89
CA VAL A 243 17.09 -5.72 -7.89
C VAL A 243 17.51 -4.41 -8.52
N GLN A 244 17.26 -3.31 -7.82
CA GLN A 244 17.70 -1.97 -8.18
C GLN A 244 18.77 -1.45 -7.22
N GLY A 245 19.62 -0.55 -7.72
CA GLY A 245 20.54 0.19 -6.87
C GLY A 245 21.86 -0.48 -6.54
N VAL A 246 22.10 -1.66 -7.09
CA VAL A 246 23.29 -2.46 -6.87
C VAL A 246 23.93 -2.84 -8.19
N GLU A 247 25.26 -2.80 -8.21
CA GLU A 247 26.06 -3.29 -9.32
C GLU A 247 26.50 -4.75 -9.08
N LYS A 248 26.82 -5.46 -10.16
CA LYS A 248 27.23 -6.87 -10.12
C LYS A 248 28.29 -7.14 -9.06
N ASP A 249 29.36 -6.34 -9.02
CA ASP A 249 30.51 -6.54 -8.14
C ASP A 249 30.18 -6.33 -6.65
N GLN A 250 29.04 -5.69 -6.35
CA GLN A 250 28.55 -5.49 -5.00
C GLN A 250 27.77 -6.69 -4.47
N ILE A 251 27.20 -7.51 -5.36
CA ILE A 251 26.31 -8.63 -5.01
C ILE A 251 26.84 -10.00 -5.43
N GLU A 252 27.97 -10.05 -6.14
CA GLU A 252 28.58 -11.31 -6.61
C GLU A 252 29.00 -12.19 -5.43
N GLY A 253 28.35 -13.34 -5.29
CA GLY A 253 28.63 -14.32 -4.23
C GLY A 253 27.82 -14.16 -2.94
N MET A 254 26.91 -13.19 -2.87
CA MET A 254 25.95 -13.04 -1.76
C MET A 254 24.75 -13.99 -1.94
N SER A 255 24.07 -14.33 -0.84
CA SER A 255 22.76 -15.02 -0.90
C SER A 255 21.65 -14.08 -1.38
N ALA A 256 20.51 -14.62 -1.80
CA ALA A 256 19.35 -13.81 -2.18
C ALA A 256 18.89 -12.88 -1.04
N GLU A 257 18.80 -13.41 0.19
CA GLU A 257 18.47 -12.65 1.40
C GLU A 257 19.46 -11.48 1.63
N GLU A 258 20.77 -11.75 1.54
CA GLU A 258 21.80 -10.72 1.73
C GLU A 258 21.72 -9.63 0.64
N ILE A 259 21.31 -9.99 -0.58
CA ILE A 259 21.15 -9.05 -1.68
C ILE A 259 19.91 -8.17 -1.46
N GLN A 260 18.79 -8.74 -1.02
CA GLN A 260 17.56 -7.99 -0.74
C GLN A 260 17.79 -6.95 0.38
N ASP A 261 18.58 -7.29 1.40
CA ASP A 261 18.99 -6.35 2.46
C ASP A 261 19.90 -5.21 1.96
N ALA A 262 20.66 -5.44 0.89
CA ALA A 262 21.63 -4.49 0.35
C ALA A 262 21.07 -3.61 -0.78
N ALA A 263 20.01 -4.06 -1.46
CA ALA A 263 19.40 -3.36 -2.59
C ALA A 263 18.59 -2.12 -2.15
N TYR A 264 18.42 -1.17 -3.07
CA TYR A 264 17.44 -0.09 -2.84
C TYR A 264 16.01 -0.60 -2.98
N ASP A 265 15.79 -1.51 -3.92
CA ASP A 265 14.51 -2.16 -4.17
C ASP A 265 14.74 -3.56 -4.76
N SER A 266 13.83 -4.49 -4.49
CA SER A 266 13.93 -5.87 -4.94
C SER A 266 12.57 -6.55 -5.01
N ALA A 267 12.37 -7.37 -6.04
CA ALA A 267 11.15 -8.16 -6.21
C ALA A 267 11.45 -9.53 -6.82
N TRP A 268 10.71 -10.54 -6.37
CA TRP A 268 10.70 -11.85 -6.99
C TRP A 268 9.61 -11.92 -8.05
N PHE A 269 9.94 -12.45 -9.21
CA PHE A 269 9.03 -12.64 -10.33
C PHE A 269 9.01 -14.11 -10.71
N GLU A 270 7.83 -14.73 -10.72
CA GLU A 270 7.62 -16.08 -11.20
C GLU A 270 7.24 -16.04 -12.68
N PHE A 271 7.99 -16.78 -13.51
CA PHE A 271 7.82 -16.78 -14.97
C PHE A 271 7.13 -18.04 -15.45
N ASP A 272 6.18 -17.84 -16.35
CA ASP A 272 5.37 -18.92 -16.86
C ASP A 272 6.07 -19.76 -17.95
N GLU A 273 7.08 -19.21 -18.61
CA GLU A 273 7.91 -19.94 -19.59
C GLU A 273 9.29 -20.30 -19.02
N THR A 274 10.01 -21.18 -19.71
CA THR A 274 11.41 -21.50 -19.42
C THR A 274 12.27 -20.24 -19.47
N ILE A 275 12.77 -19.82 -18.30
CA ILE A 275 13.71 -18.72 -18.09
C ILE A 275 15.13 -18.98 -18.64
N GLU A 276 15.29 -19.90 -19.59
CA GLU A 276 16.59 -20.35 -20.12
C GLU A 276 17.41 -19.22 -20.78
N GLN A 277 16.74 -18.11 -21.14
CA GLN A 277 17.35 -16.93 -21.75
C GLN A 277 17.76 -15.85 -20.72
N LEU A 278 17.33 -16.00 -19.46
CA LEU A 278 17.73 -15.12 -18.37
C LEU A 278 19.08 -15.57 -17.81
N ALA A 279 19.93 -14.61 -17.52
CA ALA A 279 21.26 -14.84 -16.97
C ALA A 279 21.46 -13.95 -15.75
N LEU A 280 22.17 -14.47 -14.75
CA LEU A 280 22.58 -13.67 -13.60
C LEU A 280 23.33 -12.42 -14.07
N TYR A 281 23.05 -11.31 -13.39
CA TYR A 281 23.62 -9.99 -13.63
C TYR A 281 23.31 -9.40 -15.00
N ARG A 282 22.26 -9.89 -15.67
CA ARG A 282 21.69 -9.23 -16.84
C ARG A 282 20.71 -8.15 -16.36
N GLN A 283 20.80 -6.96 -16.97
CA GLN A 283 19.76 -5.95 -16.82
C GLN A 283 18.53 -6.41 -17.61
N ILE A 284 17.37 -6.40 -16.96
CA ILE A 284 16.09 -6.68 -17.60
C ILE A 284 15.07 -5.61 -17.22
N ASN A 285 14.07 -5.43 -18.08
CA ASN A 285 12.84 -4.73 -17.72
C ASN A 285 11.70 -5.75 -17.66
N VAL A 286 11.05 -5.91 -16.51
CA VAL A 286 9.96 -6.87 -16.31
C VAL A 286 8.63 -6.13 -16.35
N THR A 287 7.72 -6.58 -17.22
CA THR A 287 6.34 -6.08 -17.25
C THR A 287 5.43 -7.08 -16.51
N PHE A 288 4.75 -6.65 -15.44
CA PHE A 288 4.01 -7.57 -14.56
C PHE A 288 2.73 -6.94 -13.99
N ASP A 289 1.78 -7.79 -13.58
CA ASP A 289 0.63 -7.37 -12.79
C ASP A 289 1.05 -7.21 -11.32
N PRO A 290 0.98 -6.00 -10.77
CA PRO A 290 1.40 -5.67 -9.42
C PRO A 290 0.47 -6.16 -8.32
N LEU A 291 -0.71 -6.67 -8.67
CA LEU A 291 -1.61 -7.36 -7.74
C LEU A 291 -1.53 -8.89 -7.89
N SER A 292 -0.64 -9.41 -8.76
CA SER A 292 -0.43 -10.85 -8.97
C SER A 292 0.42 -11.53 -7.89
N TYR A 293 0.41 -11.00 -6.68
CA TYR A 293 1.08 -11.61 -5.54
C TYR A 293 0.05 -12.19 -4.55
N PRO A 294 0.43 -13.20 -3.76
CA PRO A 294 -0.49 -13.87 -2.85
C PRO A 294 -1.09 -12.94 -1.80
N VAL A 295 -2.35 -13.17 -1.45
CA VAL A 295 -3.06 -12.41 -0.41
C VAL A 295 -2.40 -12.55 0.95
N SER A 296 -1.93 -13.75 1.30
CA SER A 296 -1.21 -14.00 2.54
C SER A 296 0.30 -14.08 2.29
N GLN A 297 1.08 -13.23 2.96
CA GLN A 297 2.54 -13.21 2.86
C GLN A 297 3.15 -13.92 4.06
N ALA A 298 2.81 -15.20 4.21
CA ALA A 298 3.37 -16.05 5.28
C ALA A 298 4.91 -16.10 5.25
N GLU A 299 5.50 -15.85 4.08
CA GLU A 299 6.91 -15.55 3.88
C GLU A 299 7.01 -14.07 3.46
N GLN A 300 7.95 -13.31 4.03
CA GLN A 300 8.13 -11.87 3.80
C GLN A 300 8.49 -11.48 2.34
N GLU A 301 8.42 -12.43 1.42
CA GLU A 301 8.84 -12.30 0.04
C GLU A 301 7.62 -12.08 -0.87
N LYS A 302 7.54 -10.89 -1.47
CA LYS A 302 6.58 -10.63 -2.55
C LYS A 302 7.05 -11.33 -3.82
N VAL A 303 6.32 -12.37 -4.22
CA VAL A 303 6.49 -13.04 -5.51
C VAL A 303 5.33 -12.64 -6.41
N PHE A 304 5.63 -12.00 -7.54
CA PHE A 304 4.65 -11.64 -8.57
C PHE A 304 4.55 -12.75 -9.61
N GLU A 305 3.34 -13.21 -9.91
CA GLU A 305 3.11 -14.43 -10.69
C GLU A 305 2.68 -14.17 -12.14
N ASP A 306 2.11 -13.00 -12.44
CA ASP A 306 1.63 -12.67 -13.79
C ASP A 306 2.59 -11.69 -14.48
N VAL A 307 3.69 -12.25 -14.99
CA VAL A 307 4.67 -11.52 -15.80
C VAL A 307 4.28 -11.58 -17.27
N SER A 308 3.85 -10.45 -17.83
CA SER A 308 3.38 -10.36 -19.21
C SER A 308 4.51 -10.18 -20.23
N GLY A 309 5.72 -9.79 -19.81
CA GLY A 309 6.84 -9.59 -20.72
C GLY A 309 8.16 -9.25 -20.01
N TRP A 310 9.27 -9.42 -20.74
CA TRP A 310 10.58 -8.92 -20.32
C TRP A 310 11.50 -8.64 -21.51
N GLU A 311 12.40 -7.65 -21.37
CA GLU A 311 13.45 -7.29 -22.36
C GLU A 311 14.86 -7.32 -21.73
#